data_AF-A0A5V4TRI6-F1
#
_entry.id   AF-A0A5V4TRI6-F1
#
_cell.length_a   1.000
_cell.length_b   1.000
_cell.length_c   1.000
_cell.angle_alpha   90.00
_cell.angle_beta   90.00
_cell.angle_gamma   90.00
#
_symmetry.space_group_name_H-M   'P 1'
#
loop_
_entity.id
_entity.type
_entity.pdbx_description
1 polymer ?
#
loop_
_entity_poly.entity_id
_entity_poly.type
_entity_poly.pdbx_seq_one_letter_code
_entity_poly.pdbx_strand_id
1 'polypeptide(L)'
;TGGTLISGGTLVASNVEALGSGDVTNDAVLELNTGGTFDNVISGSGQVVKSGDDALTLSGANTYTGGTTINDGTLVATSVDALGTGDVTDNATLELNTGGTFDNAISGSGQVVKSGDKMLTLSGANSYSGGTLISDGTLVASNVESLGTGDVTNNATLELNTGGDFTNNISGSGQVVKSGDETLTLSG
;
A
#
# COMPACT_ATOMS: atom_id res chain seq x y z
N THR A 1 -16.39 14.29 20.50
CA THR A 1 -16.33 15.28 19.41
C THR A 1 -15.20 16.25 19.67
N GLY A 2 -14.02 15.93 19.14
CA GLY A 2 -12.83 16.76 19.12
C GLY A 2 -11.84 16.05 18.21
N GLY A 3 -11.37 16.73 17.17
CA GLY A 3 -10.31 16.20 16.31
C GLY A 3 -8.95 16.33 16.98
N THR A 4 -7.96 15.62 16.45
CA THR A 4 -6.56 15.75 16.87
C THR A 4 -5.82 16.65 15.89
N LEU A 5 -5.11 17.67 16.38
CA LEU A 5 -4.23 18.51 15.57
C LEU A 5 -2.77 18.26 15.95
N ILE A 6 -1.95 17.85 14.99
CA ILE A 6 -0.51 17.65 15.15
C ILE A 6 0.19 18.73 14.33
N SER A 7 0.50 19.86 14.96
CA SER A 7 1.14 21.00 14.28
C SER A 7 2.67 20.96 14.27
N GLY A 8 3.28 19.98 14.92
CA GLY A 8 4.73 19.86 15.07
C GLY A 8 5.14 18.63 15.88
N GLY A 9 6.37 18.17 15.67
CA GLY A 9 6.93 17.01 16.37
C GLY A 9 6.27 15.67 15.99
N THR A 10 6.38 14.70 16.88
CA THR A 10 5.81 13.35 16.71
C THR A 10 4.74 13.11 17.77
N LEU A 11 3.54 12.74 17.33
CA LEU A 11 2.53 12.12 18.19
C LEU A 11 2.59 10.61 18.02
N VAL A 12 2.80 9.87 19.12
CA VAL A 12 2.78 8.40 19.11
C VAL A 12 1.46 7.91 19.69
N ALA A 13 0.71 7.13 18.91
CA ALA A 13 -0.48 6.42 19.34
C ALA A 13 -0.16 4.94 19.56
N SER A 14 -0.10 4.52 20.83
CA SER A 14 0.14 3.12 21.22
C SER A 14 -1.14 2.25 21.23
N ASN A 15 -2.29 2.85 20.95
CA ASN A 15 -3.56 2.19 20.66
C ASN A 15 -4.40 3.13 19.78
N VAL A 16 -5.27 2.56 18.93
CA VAL A 16 -6.10 3.36 18.00
C VAL A 16 -7.12 4.22 18.74
N GLU A 17 -7.60 3.77 19.90
CA GLU A 17 -8.58 4.47 20.72
C GLU A 17 -8.02 5.73 21.38
N ALA A 18 -6.69 5.86 21.52
CA ALA A 18 -6.03 7.01 22.14
C ALA A 18 -6.26 8.30 21.36
N LEU A 19 -6.51 8.20 20.06
CA LEU A 19 -6.81 9.33 19.19
C LEU A 19 -8.31 9.72 19.21
N GLY A 20 -9.14 8.94 19.91
CA GLY A 20 -10.58 9.12 19.97
C GLY A 20 -11.28 8.83 18.64
N SER A 21 -12.51 9.31 18.50
CA SER A 21 -13.36 9.10 17.31
C SER A 21 -13.40 10.33 16.38
N GLY A 22 -12.41 11.23 16.48
CA GLY A 22 -12.37 12.47 15.73
C GLY A 22 -11.25 12.44 14.70
N ASP A 23 -11.45 13.14 13.58
CA ASP A 23 -10.45 13.25 12.52
C ASP A 23 -9.11 13.82 13.03
N VAL A 24 -8.05 13.45 12.33
CA VAL A 24 -6.69 13.90 12.59
C VAL A 24 -6.25 14.88 11.50
N THR A 25 -5.88 16.09 11.90
CA THR A 25 -5.10 17.01 11.05
C THR A 25 -3.63 16.87 11.43
N ASN A 26 -2.86 16.21 10.56
CA ASN A 26 -1.45 15.91 10.75
C ASN A 26 -0.60 16.80 9.83
N ASP A 27 0.06 17.79 10.41
CA ASP A 27 1.03 18.66 9.72
C ASP A 27 2.48 18.37 10.15
N ALA A 28 2.72 17.25 10.85
CA ALA A 28 4.05 16.81 11.28
C ALA A 28 4.19 15.28 11.19
N VAL A 29 4.35 14.56 12.30
CA VAL A 29 4.46 13.08 12.30
C VAL A 29 3.40 12.47 13.21
N LEU A 30 2.60 11.57 12.64
CA LEU A 30 1.72 10.65 13.38
C LEU A 30 2.31 9.24 13.33
N GLU A 31 2.77 8.74 14.47
CA GLU A 31 3.26 7.37 14.61
C GLU A 31 2.16 6.47 15.22
N LEU A 32 1.75 5.46 14.47
CA LEU A 32 0.76 4.44 14.84
C LEU A 32 1.52 3.17 15.27
N ASN A 33 1.82 3.09 16.56
CA ASN A 33 2.45 1.94 17.21
C ASN A 33 1.37 1.03 17.83
N THR A 34 0.51 0.49 16.98
CA THR A 34 -0.67 -0.28 17.38
C THR A 34 -1.10 -1.22 16.25
N GLY A 35 -1.94 -2.21 16.60
CA GLY A 35 -2.79 -2.92 15.66
C GLY A 35 -4.26 -2.45 15.71
N GLY A 36 -5.14 -3.19 15.05
CA GLY A 36 -6.59 -2.94 15.05
C GLY A 36 -7.07 -2.18 13.82
N THR A 37 -8.19 -1.47 13.93
CA THR A 37 -8.76 -0.67 12.84
C THR A 37 -8.79 0.80 13.24
N PHE A 38 -8.27 1.66 12.37
CA PHE A 38 -8.32 3.11 12.50
C PHE A 38 -9.12 3.70 11.33
N ASP A 39 -10.29 4.23 11.64
CA ASP A 39 -11.31 4.67 10.68
C ASP A 39 -11.47 6.20 10.61
N ASN A 40 -10.83 6.94 11.52
CA ASN A 40 -10.79 8.40 11.46
C ASN A 40 -10.09 8.89 10.18
N VAL A 41 -10.54 10.03 9.64
CA VAL A 41 -9.87 10.66 8.50
C VAL A 41 -8.59 11.36 8.97
N ILE A 42 -7.49 11.08 8.28
CA ILE A 42 -6.21 11.78 8.42
C ILE A 42 -6.06 12.73 7.24
N SER A 43 -5.75 13.98 7.54
CA SER A 43 -5.53 15.08 6.60
C SER A 43 -4.24 15.83 6.94
N GLY A 44 -3.81 16.76 6.08
CA GLY A 44 -2.65 17.63 6.32
C GLY A 44 -1.39 17.20 5.57
N SER A 45 -0.29 17.92 5.79
CA SER A 45 0.97 17.72 5.05
C SER A 45 1.95 16.74 5.70
N GLY A 46 1.61 16.23 6.89
CA GLY A 46 2.47 15.39 7.71
C GLY A 46 2.57 13.94 7.24
N GLN A 47 3.57 13.25 7.78
CA GLN A 47 3.85 11.84 7.54
C GLN A 47 3.06 10.96 8.52
N VAL A 48 2.59 9.81 8.04
CA VAL A 48 2.09 8.71 8.86
C VAL A 48 3.16 7.62 8.95
N VAL A 49 3.45 7.14 10.16
CA VAL A 49 4.43 6.07 10.42
C VAL A 49 3.72 4.90 11.09
N LYS A 50 3.84 3.69 10.55
CA LYS A 50 3.39 2.44 11.18
C LYS A 50 4.59 1.70 11.77
N SER A 51 4.63 1.55 13.09
CA SER A 51 5.78 0.97 13.83
C SER A 51 5.43 -0.16 14.79
N GLY A 52 4.15 -0.47 15.00
CA GLY A 52 3.76 -1.62 15.83
C GLY A 52 3.93 -2.96 15.11
N ASP A 53 4.14 -4.05 15.82
CA ASP A 53 4.30 -5.38 15.22
C ASP A 53 2.98 -5.95 14.66
N ASP A 54 1.85 -5.53 15.24
CA ASP A 54 0.53 -6.03 14.88
C ASP A 54 0.02 -5.46 13.54
N ALA A 55 -0.98 -6.13 12.96
CA ALA A 55 -1.68 -5.61 11.80
C ALA A 55 -2.56 -4.40 12.16
N LEU A 56 -2.39 -3.30 11.43
CA LEU A 56 -3.22 -2.10 11.51
C LEU A 56 -3.98 -1.91 10.20
N THR A 57 -5.29 -1.81 10.28
CA THR A 57 -6.15 -1.45 9.15
C THR A 57 -6.42 0.05 9.15
N LEU A 58 -6.03 0.75 8.08
CA LEU A 58 -6.49 2.10 7.78
C LEU A 58 -7.69 2.02 6.83
N SER A 59 -8.84 2.49 7.29
CA SER A 59 -10.08 2.48 6.51
C SER A 59 -10.70 3.86 6.27
N GLY A 60 -10.16 4.90 6.89
CA GLY A 60 -10.56 6.29 6.62
C GLY A 60 -10.24 6.70 5.18
N ALA A 61 -11.08 7.57 4.60
CA ALA A 61 -10.79 8.20 3.31
C ALA A 61 -9.80 9.35 3.52
N ASN A 62 -8.51 9.00 3.53
CA ASN A 62 -7.45 9.88 3.96
C ASN A 62 -7.02 10.86 2.85
N THR A 63 -6.57 12.04 3.26
CA THR A 63 -6.18 13.14 2.35
C THR A 63 -4.82 13.73 2.69
N TYR A 64 -4.06 13.10 3.59
CA TYR A 64 -2.72 13.57 3.93
C TYR A 64 -1.76 13.36 2.75
N THR A 65 -0.80 14.26 2.63
CA THR A 65 0.11 14.31 1.47
C THR A 65 1.56 13.99 1.82
N GLY A 66 1.91 13.90 3.11
CA GLY A 66 3.31 13.70 3.55
C GLY A 66 3.85 12.28 3.38
N GLY A 67 3.02 11.35 2.93
CA GLY A 67 3.40 9.96 2.69
C GLY A 67 3.27 9.06 3.91
N THR A 68 3.51 7.77 3.67
CA THR A 68 3.38 6.72 4.68
C THR A 68 4.69 5.93 4.79
N THR A 69 5.19 5.71 6.01
CA THR A 69 6.32 4.81 6.26
C THR A 69 5.86 3.61 7.08
N ILE A 70 6.12 2.41 6.60
CA ILE A 70 5.81 1.16 7.29
C ILE A 70 7.14 0.57 7.75
N ASN A 71 7.42 0.67 9.06
CA ASN A 71 8.64 0.12 9.64
C ASN A 71 8.48 -1.33 10.05
N ASP A 72 7.33 -1.69 10.63
CA ASP A 72 7.06 -3.01 11.20
C ASP A 72 5.59 -3.44 11.06
N GLY A 73 5.38 -4.76 11.20
CA GLY A 73 4.07 -5.40 11.12
C GLY A 73 3.41 -5.30 9.74
N THR A 74 2.08 -5.25 9.74
CA THR A 74 1.28 -5.12 8.51
C THR A 74 0.45 -3.84 8.55
N LEU A 75 0.48 -3.07 7.46
CA LEU A 75 -0.47 -2.00 7.21
C LEU A 75 -1.48 -2.47 6.15
N VAL A 76 -2.76 -2.54 6.52
CA VAL A 76 -3.85 -2.94 5.62
C VAL A 76 -4.60 -1.69 5.16
N ALA A 77 -4.66 -1.45 3.85
CA ALA A 77 -5.43 -0.39 3.22
C ALA A 77 -6.70 -0.97 2.59
N THR A 78 -7.88 -0.50 3.01
CA THR A 78 -9.18 -1.01 2.53
C THR A 78 -9.81 -0.20 1.40
N SER A 79 -9.17 0.91 1.00
CA SER A 79 -9.52 1.74 -0.14
C SER A 79 -8.23 2.28 -0.78
N VAL A 80 -8.29 2.76 -2.02
CA VAL A 80 -7.12 3.40 -2.65
C VAL A 80 -6.76 4.73 -1.98
N ASP A 81 -7.75 5.41 -1.39
CA ASP A 81 -7.55 6.67 -0.67
C ASP A 81 -7.11 6.45 0.80
N ALA A 82 -7.02 5.20 1.27
CA ALA A 82 -6.72 4.91 2.67
C ALA A 82 -5.31 5.36 3.10
N LEU A 83 -4.39 5.58 2.15
CA LEU A 83 -3.03 6.03 2.43
C LEU A 83 -2.75 7.48 2.00
N GLY A 84 -3.81 8.25 1.72
CA GLY A 84 -3.68 9.60 1.18
C GLY A 84 -3.02 9.61 -0.20
N THR A 85 -2.41 10.74 -0.57
CA THR A 85 -1.81 10.93 -1.91
C THR A 85 -0.28 10.93 -1.89
N GLY A 86 0.34 10.73 -0.73
CA GLY A 86 1.80 10.70 -0.61
C GLY A 86 2.37 9.30 -0.80
N ASP A 87 3.61 9.22 -1.25
CA ASP A 87 4.29 7.94 -1.51
C ASP A 87 4.42 7.06 -0.26
N VAL A 88 4.59 5.76 -0.48
CA VAL A 88 4.78 4.75 0.56
C VAL A 88 6.23 4.26 0.59
N THR A 89 6.86 4.34 1.75
CA THR A 89 8.09 3.62 2.07
C THR A 89 7.73 2.39 2.89
N ASP A 90 7.72 1.21 2.27
CA ASP A 90 7.40 -0.06 2.90
C ASP A 90 8.67 -0.84 3.22
N ASN A 91 8.96 -1.02 4.51
CA ASN A 91 10.05 -1.86 5.00
C ASN A 91 9.54 -3.15 5.66
N ALA A 92 8.23 -3.40 5.67
CA ALA A 92 7.61 -4.56 6.29
C ALA A 92 6.55 -5.19 5.36
N THR A 93 5.26 -4.99 5.62
CA THR A 93 4.19 -5.48 4.75
C THR A 93 3.11 -4.44 4.55
N LEU A 94 2.88 -4.09 3.28
CA LEU A 94 1.71 -3.36 2.82
C LEU A 94 0.68 -4.31 2.22
N GLU A 95 -0.48 -4.45 2.85
CA GLU A 95 -1.62 -5.19 2.30
C GLU A 95 -2.65 -4.24 1.67
N LEU A 96 -2.85 -4.37 0.36
CA LEU A 96 -3.86 -3.64 -0.41
C LEU A 96 -5.10 -4.52 -0.58
N ASN A 97 -6.03 -4.41 0.36
CA ASN A 97 -7.34 -5.07 0.34
C ASN A 97 -8.39 -4.13 -0.27
N THR A 98 -8.17 -3.76 -1.53
CA THR A 98 -8.99 -2.78 -2.24
C THR A 98 -9.07 -3.10 -3.74
N GLY A 99 -9.96 -2.38 -4.43
CA GLY A 99 -9.94 -2.28 -5.89
C GLY A 99 -9.88 -0.82 -6.35
N GLY A 100 -9.72 -0.61 -7.65
CA GLY A 100 -9.50 0.71 -8.24
C GLY A 100 -8.05 0.89 -8.69
N THR A 101 -7.59 2.13 -8.78
CA THR A 101 -6.20 2.46 -9.14
C THR A 101 -5.48 3.01 -7.92
N PHE A 102 -4.35 2.39 -7.57
CA PHE A 102 -3.44 2.88 -6.55
C PHE A 102 -2.19 3.44 -7.26
N ASP A 103 -2.03 4.76 -7.20
CA ASP A 103 -1.06 5.52 -7.99
C ASP A 103 0.13 6.05 -7.20
N ASN A 104 0.07 6.02 -5.86
CA ASN A 104 1.20 6.34 -4.99
C ASN A 104 2.40 5.43 -5.34
N ALA A 105 3.61 6.00 -5.36
CA ALA A 105 4.81 5.19 -5.53
C ALA A 105 5.10 4.41 -4.24
N ILE A 106 5.50 3.15 -4.38
CA ILE A 106 5.88 2.25 -3.30
C ILE A 106 7.37 1.94 -3.44
N SER A 107 8.12 2.13 -2.37
CA SER A 107 9.56 1.89 -2.29
C SER A 107 9.91 1.09 -1.02
N GLY A 108 11.15 0.61 -0.91
CA GLY A 108 11.66 -0.06 0.29
C GLY A 108 11.89 -1.56 0.15
N SER A 109 12.13 -2.24 1.26
CA SER A 109 12.44 -3.69 1.30
C SER A 109 11.23 -4.58 1.61
N GLY A 110 10.07 -3.98 1.88
CA GLY A 110 8.86 -4.68 2.28
C GLY A 110 8.17 -5.42 1.13
N GLN A 111 7.19 -6.24 1.52
CA GLN A 111 6.34 -7.01 0.63
C GLN A 111 4.99 -6.31 0.42
N VAL A 112 4.58 -6.21 -0.84
CA VAL A 112 3.21 -5.80 -1.19
C VAL A 112 2.33 -7.05 -1.30
N VAL A 113 1.19 -7.03 -0.61
CA VAL A 113 0.17 -8.10 -0.68
C VAL A 113 -1.09 -7.54 -1.32
N LYS A 114 -1.51 -8.09 -2.45
CA LYS A 114 -2.86 -7.91 -2.99
C LYS A 114 -3.78 -8.98 -2.41
N SER A 115 -4.84 -8.54 -1.74
CA SER A 115 -5.91 -9.39 -1.20
C SER A 115 -7.28 -8.86 -1.58
N GLY A 116 -8.33 -9.58 -1.20
CA GLY A 116 -9.71 -9.26 -1.57
C GLY A 116 -10.04 -9.59 -3.02
N ASP A 117 -11.33 -9.74 -3.30
CA ASP A 117 -11.86 -10.22 -4.58
C ASP A 117 -11.80 -9.19 -5.73
N LYS A 118 -11.59 -7.91 -5.40
CA LYS A 118 -11.62 -6.81 -6.36
C LYS A 118 -10.38 -6.79 -7.26
N MET A 119 -10.55 -6.14 -8.41
CA MET A 119 -9.47 -5.76 -9.31
C MET A 119 -8.77 -4.49 -8.81
N LEU A 120 -7.46 -4.55 -8.63
CA LEU A 120 -6.60 -3.43 -8.29
C LEU A 120 -5.59 -3.19 -9.40
N THR A 121 -5.48 -1.94 -9.86
CA THR A 121 -4.40 -1.50 -10.73
C THR A 121 -3.32 -0.82 -9.91
N LEU A 122 -2.08 -1.32 -10.01
CA LEU A 122 -0.91 -0.59 -9.56
C LEU A 122 -0.36 0.23 -10.74
N SER A 123 -0.30 1.54 -10.56
CA SER A 123 0.21 2.49 -11.57
C SER A 123 1.35 3.37 -11.11
N GLY A 124 1.67 3.37 -9.80
CA GLY A 124 2.84 4.06 -9.27
C GLY A 124 4.15 3.56 -9.88
N ALA A 125 5.16 4.43 -9.90
CA ALA A 125 6.53 4.07 -10.29
C ALA A 125 7.20 3.37 -9.11
N ASN A 126 7.03 2.05 -9.03
CA ASN A 126 7.36 1.27 -7.85
C ASN A 126 8.81 0.77 -7.88
N SER A 127 9.46 0.78 -6.71
CA SER A 127 10.87 0.37 -6.54
C SER A 127 11.09 -0.57 -5.36
N TYR A 128 10.02 -1.06 -4.72
CA TYR A 128 10.13 -2.02 -3.62
C TYR A 128 10.78 -3.34 -4.08
N SER A 129 11.46 -4.00 -3.16
CA SER A 129 12.30 -5.17 -3.44
C SER A 129 11.86 -6.46 -2.73
N GLY A 130 10.95 -6.39 -1.76
CA GLY A 130 10.47 -7.57 -1.02
C GLY A 130 9.48 -8.46 -1.79
N GLY A 131 9.11 -8.06 -3.00
CA GLY A 131 8.24 -8.81 -3.91
C GLY A 131 6.75 -8.54 -3.71
N THR A 132 5.95 -9.21 -4.52
CA THR A 132 4.48 -9.06 -4.55
C THR A 132 3.82 -10.41 -4.32
N LEU A 133 2.89 -10.49 -3.36
CA LEU A 133 1.99 -11.63 -3.20
C LEU A 133 0.59 -11.25 -3.70
N ILE A 134 0.06 -12.02 -4.66
CA ILE A 134 -1.33 -11.90 -5.11
C ILE A 134 -2.10 -13.08 -4.53
N SER A 135 -2.78 -12.82 -3.41
CA SER A 135 -3.50 -13.84 -2.66
C SER A 135 -4.92 -14.08 -3.16
N ASP A 136 -5.58 -13.02 -3.64
CA ASP A 136 -6.96 -13.07 -4.17
C ASP A 136 -7.24 -11.91 -5.16
N GLY A 137 -8.29 -12.08 -5.96
CA GLY A 137 -8.74 -11.12 -6.97
C GLY A 137 -7.80 -10.97 -8.16
N THR A 138 -7.78 -9.77 -8.73
CA THR A 138 -6.91 -9.42 -9.88
C THR A 138 -5.99 -8.27 -9.52
N LEU A 139 -4.69 -8.44 -9.77
CA LEU A 139 -3.72 -7.36 -9.79
C LEU A 139 -3.39 -7.00 -11.23
N VAL A 140 -3.60 -5.74 -11.61
CA VAL A 140 -3.24 -5.20 -12.93
C VAL A 140 -1.94 -4.39 -12.79
N ALA A 141 -0.92 -4.80 -13.52
CA ALA A 141 0.33 -4.07 -13.70
C ALA A 141 0.23 -3.23 -14.98
N SER A 142 0.18 -1.90 -14.83
CA SER A 142 0.02 -0.98 -15.97
C SER A 142 1.34 -0.63 -16.68
N ASN A 143 2.48 -0.94 -16.06
CA ASN A 143 3.81 -0.82 -16.65
C ASN A 143 4.74 -1.92 -16.08
N VAL A 144 5.86 -2.21 -16.76
CA VAL A 144 6.78 -3.29 -16.33
C VAL A 144 7.45 -3.03 -14.97
N GLU A 145 7.50 -1.78 -14.51
CA GLU A 145 8.09 -1.39 -13.22
C GLU A 145 7.03 -1.32 -12.09
N SER A 146 5.74 -1.50 -12.41
CA SER A 146 4.65 -1.30 -11.45
C SER A 146 4.64 -2.32 -10.30
N LEU A 147 5.39 -3.42 -10.41
CA LEU A 147 5.50 -4.44 -9.35
C LEU A 147 6.86 -4.45 -8.65
N GLY A 148 7.63 -3.35 -8.77
CA GLY A 148 8.95 -3.25 -8.16
C GLY A 148 9.96 -4.24 -8.76
N THR A 149 10.96 -4.62 -7.97
CA THR A 149 12.09 -5.46 -8.42
C THR A 149 12.09 -6.87 -7.83
N GLY A 150 11.22 -7.15 -6.86
CA GLY A 150 11.13 -8.46 -6.21
C GLY A 150 10.24 -9.45 -6.97
N ASP A 151 10.34 -10.73 -6.62
CA ASP A 151 9.55 -11.79 -7.24
C ASP A 151 8.04 -11.61 -7.01
N VAL A 152 7.24 -12.14 -7.94
CA VAL A 152 5.78 -12.19 -7.83
C VAL A 152 5.33 -13.61 -7.50
N THR A 153 4.70 -13.79 -6.33
CA THR A 153 3.96 -14.99 -5.99
C THR A 153 2.49 -14.79 -6.35
N ASN A 154 2.05 -15.36 -7.48
CA ASN A 154 0.70 -15.23 -7.98
C ASN A 154 -0.13 -16.46 -7.64
N ASN A 155 -1.06 -16.34 -6.69
CA ASN A 155 -2.03 -17.39 -6.34
C ASN A 155 -3.46 -17.08 -6.84
N ALA A 156 -3.66 -15.96 -7.56
CA ALA A 156 -4.93 -15.54 -8.10
C ALA A 156 -4.77 -15.11 -9.58
N THR A 157 -5.07 -13.85 -9.92
CA THR A 157 -4.87 -13.33 -11.30
C THR A 157 -3.88 -12.17 -11.31
N LEU A 158 -2.83 -12.30 -12.12
CA LEU A 158 -1.94 -11.21 -12.51
C LEU A 158 -2.26 -10.81 -13.95
N GLU A 159 -2.67 -9.57 -14.18
CA GLU A 159 -2.87 -9.01 -15.50
C GLU A 159 -1.74 -8.03 -15.85
N LEU A 160 -1.00 -8.32 -16.91
CA LEU A 160 0.07 -7.49 -17.45
C LEU A 160 -0.48 -6.65 -18.60
N ASN A 161 -0.92 -5.43 -18.30
CA ASN A 161 -1.44 -4.47 -19.28
C ASN A 161 -0.33 -3.51 -19.73
N THR A 162 0.76 -4.08 -20.23
CA THR A 162 1.95 -3.32 -20.62
C THR A 162 2.74 -4.04 -21.73
N GLY A 163 3.73 -3.36 -22.31
CA GLY A 163 4.79 -3.93 -23.14
C GLY A 163 6.17 -3.74 -22.51
N GLY A 164 7.20 -4.31 -23.12
CA GLY A 164 8.58 -4.23 -22.63
C GLY A 164 9.09 -5.55 -22.05
N ASP A 165 10.09 -5.47 -21.19
CA ASP A 165 10.72 -6.62 -20.54
C ASP A 165 10.31 -6.66 -19.06
N PHE A 166 9.57 -7.68 -18.68
CA PHE A 166 9.14 -7.92 -17.31
C PHE A 166 10.09 -8.93 -16.67
N THR A 167 10.93 -8.43 -15.78
CA THR A 167 12.11 -9.11 -15.24
C THR A 167 11.85 -9.84 -13.92
N ASN A 168 10.71 -9.60 -13.27
CA ASN A 168 10.36 -10.27 -12.02
C ASN A 168 10.04 -11.75 -12.28
N ASN A 169 10.55 -12.64 -11.43
CA ASN A 169 10.17 -14.05 -11.50
C ASN A 169 8.71 -14.19 -11.08
N ILE A 170 7.92 -14.96 -11.83
CA ILE A 170 6.53 -15.24 -11.49
C ILE A 170 6.41 -16.71 -11.06
N SER A 171 5.87 -16.93 -9.86
CA SER A 171 5.60 -18.26 -9.29
C SER A 171 4.16 -18.35 -8.76
N GLY A 172 3.76 -19.50 -8.22
CA GLY A 172 2.45 -19.73 -7.61
C GLY A 172 1.48 -20.51 -8.49
N SER A 173 0.23 -20.64 -8.03
CA SER A 173 -0.83 -21.44 -8.69
C SER A 173 -1.80 -20.61 -9.55
N GLY A 174 -1.60 -19.30 -9.62
CA GLY A 174 -2.50 -18.36 -10.28
C GLY A 174 -2.36 -18.31 -11.80
N GLN A 175 -3.20 -17.47 -12.42
CA GLN A 175 -3.20 -17.19 -13.85
C GLN A 175 -2.47 -15.88 -14.14
N VAL A 176 -1.66 -15.87 -15.20
CA VAL A 176 -1.12 -14.65 -15.81
C VAL A 176 -1.93 -14.33 -17.07
N VAL A 177 -2.43 -13.10 -17.18
CA VAL A 177 -3.16 -12.58 -18.32
C VAL A 177 -2.33 -11.49 -18.98
N LYS A 178 -2.17 -11.55 -20.31
CA LYS A 178 -1.58 -10.46 -21.10
C LYS A 178 -2.71 -9.75 -21.85
N SER A 179 -2.97 -8.48 -21.52
CA SER A 179 -4.09 -7.71 -22.09
C SER A 179 -3.68 -6.49 -22.91
N GLY A 180 -2.46 -5.95 -22.72
CA GLY A 180 -1.97 -4.83 -23.53
C GLY A 180 -1.65 -5.23 -24.98
N ASP A 181 -1.68 -4.27 -25.91
CA ASP A 181 -1.41 -4.51 -27.34
C ASP A 181 0.09 -4.64 -27.67
N GLU A 182 0.95 -4.12 -26.79
CA GLU A 182 2.40 -4.10 -27.00
C GLU A 182 3.05 -5.47 -26.74
N THR A 183 4.19 -5.73 -27.38
CA THR A 183 5.00 -6.93 -27.12
C THR A 183 5.52 -6.91 -25.68
N LEU A 184 5.34 -8.02 -24.97
CA LEU A 184 5.87 -8.25 -23.64
C LEU A 184 6.81 -9.46 -23.66
N THR A 185 7.97 -9.30 -23.07
CA THR A 185 8.94 -10.35 -22.79
C THR A 185 8.92 -10.66 -21.30
N LEU A 186 8.97 -11.95 -20.94
CA LEU A 186 9.22 -12.39 -19.58
C LEU A 186 10.66 -12.89 -19.53
N SER A 187 11.51 -12.27 -18.69
CA SER A 187 12.94 -12.57 -18.62
C SER A 187 13.47 -12.97 -17.24
N GLY A 188 12.61 -12.93 -16.22
CA GLY A 188 12.85 -13.55 -14.90
C GLY A 188 12.74 -15.08 -14.93
#